data_AF-A0A4W3HGW9-F1
#
_entry.id   AF-A0A4W3HGW9-F1
#
_cell.length_a   1.000
_cell.length_b   1.000
_cell.length_c   1.000
_cell.angle_alpha   90.00
_cell.angle_beta   90.00
_cell.angle_gamma   90.00
#
_symmetry.space_group_name_H-M   'P 1'
#
loop_
_entity.id
_entity.type
_entity.pdbx_description
1 polymer ?
#
loop_
_entity_poly.entity_id
_entity_poly.type
_entity_poly.pdbx_seq_one_letter_code
_entity_poly.pdbx_strand_id
1 'polypeptide(L)' 'MQSLWNIKIAVLVKPEHENRISHISTSSVKTGIANTLGNKGAVGVSFMFNGTSFGFVNCHLTSGNEKTAR' A
#
# COMPACT_ATOMS: atom_id res chain seq x y z
N MET A 1 -9.09 3.22 5.05
CA MET A 1 -8.50 3.50 3.73
C MET A 1 -7.19 4.23 3.94
N GLN A 2 -6.07 3.72 3.42
CA GLN A 2 -4.77 4.38 3.51
C GLN A 2 -4.51 5.15 2.20
N SER A 3 -3.98 6.37 2.28
CA SER A 3 -3.67 7.17 1.10
C SER A 3 -2.36 7.94 1.20
N LEU A 4 -1.66 8.03 0.07
CA LEU A 4 -0.55 8.93 -0.17
C LEU A 4 -0.88 9.77 -1.41
N TRP A 5 -1.31 11.02 -1.18
CA TRP A 5 -1.90 11.87 -2.22
C TRP A 5 -3.01 11.12 -3.00
N ASN A 6 -2.78 10.84 -4.29
CA ASN A 6 -3.72 10.17 -5.18
C ASN A 6 -3.52 8.65 -5.25
N ILE A 7 -2.56 8.09 -4.51
CA ILE A 7 -2.33 6.66 -4.39
C ILE A 7 -3.15 6.16 -3.19
N LYS A 8 -4.06 5.22 -3.41
CA LYS A 8 -5.03 4.78 -2.39
C LYS A 8 -5.10 3.26 -2.31
N ILE A 9 -5.26 2.73 -1.10
CA ILE A 9 -5.54 1.32 -0.88
C ILE A 9 -6.68 1.15 0.13
N ALA A 10 -7.60 0.25 -0.21
CA ALA A 10 -8.68 -0.19 0.65
C ALA A 10 -8.73 -1.72 0.57
N VAL A 11 -8.85 -2.35 1.74
CA VAL A 11 -9.10 -3.79 1.86
C VAL A 11 -10.46 -3.92 2.51
N LEU A 12 -11.39 -4.60 1.83
CA LEU A 12 -12.72 -4.92 2.34
C LEU A 12 -12.77 -6.41 2.64
N VAL A 13 -13.49 -6.77 3.70
CA VAL A 13 -13.61 -8.13 4.18
C VAL A 13 -15.10 -8.47 4.33
N LYS A 14 -15.47 -9.73 4.08
CA LYS A 14 -16.84 -10.19 4.34
C LYS A 14 -17.12 -10.20 5.85
N PRO A 15 -18.36 -9.95 6.31
CA PRO A 15 -18.69 -9.91 7.74
C PRO A 15 -18.30 -11.19 8.49
N GLU A 16 -18.46 -12.37 7.88
CA GLU A 16 -18.12 -13.66 8.49
C GLU A 16 -16.60 -13.88 8.73
N HIS A 17 -15.76 -12.94 8.32
CA HIS A 17 -14.31 -12.98 8.49
C HIS A 17 -13.77 -11.89 9.43
N GLU A 18 -14.60 -10.94 9.88
CA GLU A 18 -14.15 -9.80 10.70
C GLU A 18 -13.37 -10.24 11.94
N ASN A 19 -13.90 -11.20 12.71
CA ASN A 19 -13.27 -11.72 13.92
C ASN A 19 -11.98 -12.53 13.67
N ARG A 20 -11.64 -12.83 12.42
CA ARG A 20 -10.41 -13.55 12.03
C ARG A 20 -9.27 -12.58 11.68
N ILE A 21 -9.58 -11.31 11.48
CA ILE A 21 -8.61 -10.28 11.14
C ILE A 21 -8.00 -9.72 12.42
N SER A 22 -6.68 -9.70 12.52
CA SER A 22 -5.96 -9.08 13.62
C SER A 22 -4.67 -8.41 13.12
N HIS A 23 -3.96 -7.69 13.98
CA HIS A 23 -2.66 -7.09 13.66
C HIS A 23 -2.66 -6.21 12.39
N ILE A 24 -3.73 -5.43 12.21
CA ILE A 24 -3.85 -4.51 11.07
C ILE A 24 -2.77 -3.43 11.19
N SER A 25 -2.01 -3.21 10.13
CA SER A 25 -1.03 -2.13 10.01
C SER A 25 -1.14 -1.47 8.65
N THR A 26 -0.82 -0.18 8.59
CA THR A 26 -0.76 0.59 7.34
C THR A 26 0.54 1.38 7.27
N SER A 27 1.02 1.61 6.05
CA SER A 27 2.23 2.41 5.82
C SER A 27 2.18 3.12 4.47
N SER A 28 3.04 4.12 4.27
CA SER A 28 3.24 4.78 3.00
C SER A 28 4.67 5.27 2.83
N VAL A 29 5.19 5.20 1.60
CA VAL A 29 6.53 5.66 1.24
C VAL A 29 6.44 6.60 0.05
N LYS A 30 7.08 7.77 0.15
CA LYS A 30 7.22 8.74 -0.95
C LYS A 30 8.48 8.43 -1.75
N THR A 31 8.40 8.49 -3.07
CA THR A 31 9.55 8.26 -3.97
C THR A 31 9.72 9.36 -5.01
N GLY A 32 9.02 10.50 -4.86
CA GLY A 32 9.21 11.66 -5.72
C GLY A 32 10.58 12.34 -5.51
N ILE A 33 10.76 13.53 -6.10
CA ILE A 33 12.00 14.30 -6.00
C ILE A 33 12.43 14.45 -4.54
N ALA A 34 13.66 14.04 -4.23
CA ALA A 34 14.24 14.03 -2.88
C ALA A 34 13.37 13.33 -1.80
N ASN A 35 12.53 12.35 -2.18
CA ASN A 35 11.54 11.70 -1.31
C ASN A 35 10.50 12.65 -0.67
N THR A 36 10.37 13.88 -1.18
CA THR A 36 9.49 14.91 -0.60
C THR A 36 8.11 14.96 -1.26
N LEU A 37 8.05 14.76 -2.57
CA LEU A 37 6.80 14.77 -3.33
C LEU A 37 6.08 13.42 -3.26
N GLY A 38 4.80 13.45 -2.91
CA GLY A 38 3.98 12.26 -2.66
C GLY A 38 3.16 11.76 -3.86
N ASN A 39 3.30 12.36 -5.04
CA ASN A 39 2.59 11.93 -6.25
C ASN A 39 3.11 10.60 -6.83
N LYS A 40 4.29 10.16 -6.39
CA LYS A 40 4.89 8.87 -6.66
C LYS A 40 5.33 8.24 -5.35
N GLY A 41 5.15 6.93 -5.24
CA GLY A 41 5.39 6.21 -4.01
C GLY A 41 4.50 4.99 -3.88
N ALA A 42 4.29 4.55 -2.65
CA ALA A 42 3.47 3.40 -2.32
C ALA A 42 2.65 3.61 -1.05
N VAL A 43 1.54 2.91 -0.96
CA VAL A 43 0.74 2.70 0.25
C VAL A 43 0.62 1.21 0.50
N GLY A 44 0.62 0.80 1.77
CA GLY A 44 0.53 -0.59 2.16
C GLY A 44 -0.46 -0.84 3.28
N VAL A 45 -1.03 -2.04 3.29
CA VAL A 45 -1.85 -2.60 4.36
C VAL A 45 -1.33 -4.00 4.66
N SER A 46 -1.18 -4.35 5.93
CA SER A 46 -0.95 -5.73 6.36
C SER A 46 -1.91 -6.12 7.47
N PHE A 47 -2.19 -7.41 7.59
CA PHE A 47 -2.98 -7.97 8.69
C PHE A 47 -2.69 -9.46 8.84
N MET A 48 -3.03 -10.02 9.98
CA MET A 48 -3.15 -11.45 10.21
C MET A 48 -4.58 -11.90 9.91
N PHE A 49 -4.75 -12.98 9.15
CA PHE A 49 -6.00 -13.73 9.06
C PHE A 49 -5.79 -15.07 9.75
N ASN A 50 -6.39 -15.26 10.93
CA ASN A 50 -6.03 -16.35 11.84
C ASN A 50 -4.49 -16.37 12.06
N GLY A 51 -3.82 -17.47 11.69
CA GLY A 51 -2.37 -17.63 11.79
C GLY A 51 -1.59 -17.30 10.50
N THR A 52 -2.21 -16.75 9.46
CA THR A 52 -1.53 -16.38 8.21
C THR A 52 -1.41 -14.86 8.06
N SER A 53 -0.20 -14.36 7.81
CA SER A 53 0.06 -12.94 7.55
C SER A 53 -0.18 -12.59 6.08
N PHE A 54 -0.85 -11.47 5.83
CA PHE A 54 -1.05 -10.89 4.51
C PHE A 54 -0.46 -9.49 4.43
N GLY A 55 0.13 -9.16 3.28
CA GLY A 55 0.62 -7.82 2.96
C GLY A 55 0.19 -7.42 1.55
N PHE A 56 -0.33 -6.20 1.43
CA PHE A 56 -0.78 -5.61 0.17
C PHE A 56 -0.06 -4.28 -0.02
N VAL A 57 0.55 -4.09 -1.20
CA VAL A 57 1.24 -2.85 -1.57
C VAL A 57 0.64 -2.34 -2.87
N ASN A 58 0.12 -1.11 -2.85
CA ASN A 58 -0.25 -0.37 -4.05
C ASN A 58 0.79 0.73 -4.29
N CYS A 59 1.33 0.80 -5.50
CA CYS A 59 2.34 1.79 -5.86
C CYS A 59 2.00 2.52 -7.16
N HIS A 60 2.46 3.77 -7.24
CA HIS A 60 2.49 4.56 -8.45
C HIS A 60 3.94 4.95 -8.68
N LEU A 61 4.61 4.24 -9.58
CA LEU A 61 6.03 4.39 -9.89
C LEU A 61 6.26 5.48 -10.94
N THR A 62 7.52 5.91 -11.05
CA THR A 62 7.95 6.93 -12.01
C THR A 62 7.57 6.55 -13.44
N SER A 63 6.98 7.49 -14.18
CA SER A 63 6.64 7.33 -15.60
C SER A 63 7.84 7.68 -16.50
N GLY A 64 7.84 7.19 -17.74
CA GLY A 64 8.88 7.46 -18.74
C GLY A 64 9.64 6.18 -19.13
N ASN A 65 9.72 5.88 -20.42
CA ASN A 65 10.36 4.66 -20.92
C ASN A 65 11.89 4.67 -20.73
N GLU A 66 12.47 5.86 -20.61
CA GLU A 66 13.88 6.08 -20.31
C GLU A 66 14.24 5.87 -18.84
N LYS A 67 13.23 5.64 -17.97
CA LYS A 67 13.40 5.46 -16.52
C LYS A 67 13.41 4.00 -16.08
N THR A 68 13.19 3.06 -16.99
CA THR A 68 13.49 1.65 -16.72
C THR A 68 14.98 1.40 -16.90
N ALA A 69 15.61 0.74 -15.92
CA ALA A 69 16.93 0.18 -16.14
C ALA A 69 16.81 -0.84 -17.29
N ARG A 70 17.54 -0.60 -18.37
CA ARG A 70 17.77 -1.63 -19.40
C ARG A 70 18.87 -2.57 -18.94
#